data_AF-A0A803QFF1-F1
#
_entry.id   AF-A0A803QFF1-F1
#
_cell.length_a   1.000
_cell.length_b   1.000
_cell.length_c   1.000
_cell.angle_alpha   90.00
_cell.angle_beta   90.00
_cell.angle_gamma   90.00
#
_symmetry.space_group_name_H-M   'P 1'
#
loop_
_entity.id
_entity.type
_entity.pdbx_description
1 polymer ?
#
loop_
_entity_poly.entity_id
_entity_poly.type
_entity_poly.pdbx_seq_one_letter_code
_entity_poly.pdbx_strand_id
1 'polypeptide(L)'
;MALNFSQKLLCLHTVHTHKTNPLSKSQSIVRNPICSVRFRNRSLLKSSPQKNSTTSKEPELEITPGDDTPPRLSISDSGFSSLRRFSDGIFKFEGLFPEIMSIALPAALALAADPITSLVDTGFVGHIGSAELAAVGVSVTVFNVIAKFFNVPLLNVTTSFVAEEQASANKSNENLSQIGYDFQGERQSKTYLPSVSTSLSLAAIIGIAEAVALFLGSGFIMNIMGVPVDSPMWIPAQKFLTLRAFGAPPIVIALAAQGTFRGFKDTKTPLYAIVAGNLLNAILDPILIFSFGLGIEGAAISTVISEYLIAFILLWKLSGEMLLIPANIDGRRIFKYLTSGGLLVGRTIAVLTPITLATSMAAREGPINMAGYQICTEVWLAISLLTDALALAGQTLLASGYSERNYEQSRRVIYSILQIGLVMGTGLAIILFLGFGAFSSLFTTDSEVLDVALSGSLFVAASQPMNALAFVIDGLYYGVSDFAYAAYSMVFAGLISSVFILAAAPAFGLAGIWAGLFLFMTLRVGAGIWRLSTKSGPWERIWDTPELESE
;
A
#
# COMPACT_ATOMS: atom_id res chain seq x y z
N MET A 1 9.53 -11.24 -42.92
CA MET A 1 10.19 -9.98 -43.30
C MET A 1 10.74 -9.37 -42.01
N ALA A 2 11.81 -9.92 -41.41
CA ALA A 2 13.20 -10.02 -41.86
C ALA A 2 13.96 -8.68 -41.74
N LEU A 3 14.97 -8.70 -40.86
CA LEU A 3 16.20 -7.89 -40.81
C LEU A 3 16.08 -6.40 -40.42
N ASN A 4 17.02 -5.77 -39.70
CA ASN A 4 18.23 -6.17 -38.99
C ASN A 4 18.75 -4.90 -38.28
N PHE A 5 19.39 -5.01 -37.12
CA PHE A 5 20.80 -4.59 -37.00
C PHE A 5 21.40 -5.11 -35.69
N SER A 6 22.24 -6.13 -35.85
CA SER A 6 23.31 -6.52 -34.95
C SER A 6 24.60 -5.86 -35.45
N GLN A 7 25.43 -5.31 -34.56
CA GLN A 7 26.89 -5.46 -34.62
C GLN A 7 27.60 -4.77 -33.45
N LYS A 8 28.16 -5.56 -32.53
CA LYS A 8 29.60 -5.55 -32.19
C LYS A 8 29.98 -6.71 -31.26
N LEU A 9 30.56 -7.74 -31.88
CA LEU A 9 31.78 -8.49 -31.50
C LEU A 9 31.96 -8.91 -30.02
N LEU A 10 32.12 -10.18 -29.60
CA LEU A 10 32.70 -11.40 -30.18
C LEU A 10 34.18 -11.31 -30.60
N CYS A 11 35.05 -11.67 -29.66
CA CYS A 11 36.40 -12.28 -29.79
C CYS A 11 36.80 -12.69 -28.35
N LEU A 12 37.33 -13.86 -28.00
CA LEU A 12 37.83 -15.03 -28.73
C LEU A 12 37.96 -16.13 -27.65
N HIS A 13 37.47 -17.33 -27.93
CA HIS A 13 37.85 -18.55 -27.22
C HIS A 13 38.51 -19.46 -28.25
N THR A 14 39.75 -19.89 -28.02
CA THR A 14 40.37 -20.96 -28.81
C THR A 14 41.18 -21.83 -27.87
N VAL A 15 40.88 -23.12 -27.94
CA VAL A 15 41.44 -24.22 -27.16
C VAL A 15 42.82 -24.59 -27.70
N HIS A 16 43.79 -24.84 -26.82
CA HIS A 16 44.88 -25.76 -27.11
C HIS A 16 45.28 -26.56 -25.87
N THR A 17 45.25 -27.88 -26.01
CA THR A 17 45.81 -28.88 -25.10
C THR A 17 47.31 -29.04 -25.36
N HIS A 18 48.16 -29.08 -24.31
CA HIS A 18 49.31 -30.00 -24.19
C HIS A 18 50.00 -29.91 -22.81
N LYS A 19 50.56 -31.05 -22.40
CA LYS A 19 51.21 -31.43 -21.13
C LYS A 19 52.43 -30.60 -20.69
N THR A 20 52.72 -30.67 -19.37
CA THR A 20 54.02 -30.80 -18.64
C THR A 20 54.36 -29.73 -17.57
N ASN A 21 54.68 -30.23 -16.36
CA ASN A 21 55.27 -29.62 -15.14
C ASN A 21 56.70 -29.04 -15.37
N PRO A 22 57.43 -28.48 -14.36
CA PRO A 22 57.10 -27.50 -13.29
C PRO A 22 58.21 -26.39 -13.15
N LEU A 23 58.16 -25.58 -12.08
CA LEU A 23 59.23 -24.69 -11.52
C LEU A 23 59.46 -23.30 -12.13
N SER A 24 59.27 -22.22 -11.35
CA SER A 24 60.36 -21.51 -10.65
C SER A 24 59.92 -20.14 -10.08
N LYS A 25 60.60 -19.78 -8.98
CA LYS A 25 60.51 -18.55 -8.17
C LYS A 25 60.86 -17.28 -8.96
N SER A 26 60.29 -16.13 -8.60
CA SER A 26 61.08 -14.93 -8.27
C SER A 26 60.25 -13.83 -7.57
N GLN A 27 60.90 -13.16 -6.62
CA GLN A 27 60.47 -12.00 -5.82
C GLN A 27 60.80 -10.66 -6.53
N SER A 28 60.05 -9.59 -6.24
CA SER A 28 60.53 -8.19 -6.02
C SER A 28 59.31 -7.24 -5.91
N ILE A 29 59.05 -6.58 -4.77
CA ILE A 29 59.60 -5.30 -4.24
C ILE A 29 58.93 -4.02 -4.81
N VAL A 30 58.10 -3.40 -3.94
CA VAL A 30 57.98 -1.96 -3.54
C VAL A 30 57.74 -0.87 -4.61
N ARG A 31 56.62 -0.11 -4.47
CA ARG A 31 56.59 1.35 -4.15
C ARG A 31 55.16 1.96 -4.24
N ASN A 32 54.75 2.65 -3.16
CA ASN A 32 53.71 3.70 -3.14
C ASN A 32 54.19 4.96 -3.90
N PRO A 33 53.26 5.87 -4.26
CA PRO A 33 53.34 7.18 -3.62
C PRO A 33 51.99 7.82 -3.24
N ILE A 34 52.07 8.58 -2.15
CA ILE A 34 51.13 9.57 -1.62
C ILE A 34 51.31 10.88 -2.40
N CYS A 35 50.24 11.66 -2.60
CA CYS A 35 50.37 13.09 -2.91
C CYS A 35 49.34 13.92 -2.12
N SER A 36 49.85 14.81 -1.28
CA SER A 36 49.15 15.85 -0.54
C SER A 36 49.70 17.21 -0.99
N VAL A 37 48.84 18.21 -1.14
CA VAL A 37 49.29 19.61 -1.35
C VAL A 37 48.46 20.55 -0.46
N ARG A 38 49.20 21.38 0.27
CA ARG A 38 48.77 22.37 1.27
C ARG A 38 49.43 23.71 0.91
N PHE A 39 48.67 24.80 0.84
CA PHE A 39 49.17 26.19 0.92
C PHE A 39 47.97 27.11 1.23
N ARG A 40 48.01 28.26 1.94
CA ARG A 40 48.82 28.85 3.02
C ARG A 40 48.13 30.19 3.32
N ASN A 41 47.94 30.52 4.61
CA ASN A 41 47.39 31.81 5.07
C ASN A 41 48.25 33.02 4.68
N ARG A 42 47.60 34.18 4.48
CA ARG A 42 48.20 35.51 4.64
C ARG A 42 47.21 36.48 5.29
N SER A 43 47.62 37.02 6.43
CA SER A 43 47.04 38.15 7.16
C SER A 43 47.56 39.48 6.61
N LEU A 44 46.73 40.52 6.60
CA LEU A 44 47.16 41.93 6.63
C LEU A 44 46.14 42.80 7.40
N LEU A 45 46.67 43.57 8.36
CA LEU A 45 46.02 44.60 9.17
C LEU A 45 45.59 45.83 8.34
N LYS A 46 44.56 46.55 8.82
CA LYS A 46 44.41 48.03 8.86
C LYS A 46 43.18 48.39 9.72
N SER A 47 43.38 48.89 10.95
CA SER A 47 43.40 50.31 11.38
C SER A 47 42.04 50.88 11.81
N SER A 48 41.92 51.20 13.10
CA SER A 48 40.81 51.90 13.79
C SER A 48 40.82 53.42 13.49
N PRO A 49 39.74 54.17 13.84
CA PRO A 49 39.87 55.03 15.03
C PRO A 49 38.64 55.09 15.98
N GLN A 50 38.96 55.48 17.21
CA GLN A 50 38.15 55.68 18.42
C GLN A 50 36.98 56.70 18.33
N LYS A 51 35.96 56.51 19.20
CA LYS A 51 35.51 57.55 20.17
C LYS A 51 34.57 57.02 21.27
N ASN A 52 35.01 57.23 22.53
CA ASN A 52 34.31 57.64 23.78
C ASN A 52 33.08 56.83 24.27
N SER A 53 33.18 56.00 25.32
CA SER A 53 33.18 56.29 26.78
C SER A 53 31.82 56.74 27.35
N THR A 54 31.17 55.95 28.22
CA THR A 54 30.95 56.27 29.66
C THR A 54 30.09 55.23 30.43
N THR A 55 30.62 54.88 31.62
CA THR A 55 30.00 54.49 32.90
C THR A 55 29.22 53.19 33.11
N SER A 56 29.81 52.41 34.01
CA SER A 56 29.30 51.36 34.88
C SER A 56 28.26 51.83 35.90
N LYS A 57 27.35 50.92 36.31
CA LYS A 57 26.97 50.57 37.71
C LYS A 57 25.76 49.62 37.75
N GLU A 58 25.95 48.43 38.32
CA GLU A 58 24.97 47.72 39.15
C GLU A 58 24.67 48.56 40.42
N PRO A 59 23.50 48.46 41.09
CA PRO A 59 23.15 47.23 41.84
C PRO A 59 21.65 46.93 42.11
N GLU A 60 21.46 45.79 42.78
CA GLU A 60 20.55 45.52 43.90
C GLU A 60 19.17 44.87 43.71
N LEU A 61 18.97 43.90 44.60
CA LEU A 61 17.90 42.93 44.78
C LEU A 61 17.06 43.41 45.98
N GLU A 62 15.76 43.62 45.81
CA GLU A 62 14.84 43.89 46.93
C GLU A 62 13.54 43.10 46.74
N ILE A 63 13.11 42.42 47.81
CA ILE A 63 12.01 41.44 47.83
C ILE A 63 10.83 42.01 48.65
N THR A 64 9.61 41.68 48.19
CA THR A 64 8.30 41.49 48.89
C THR A 64 7.23 42.61 48.77
N PRO A 65 5.92 42.31 48.94
CA PRO A 65 5.18 41.03 48.89
C PRO A 65 3.87 41.03 48.04
N GLY A 66 3.48 39.83 47.59
CA GLY A 66 2.10 39.30 47.60
C GLY A 66 1.00 39.98 46.76
N ASP A 67 0.57 39.30 45.70
CA ASP A 67 -0.87 39.20 45.39
C ASP A 67 -1.16 37.80 44.81
N ASP A 68 -1.94 37.02 45.56
CA ASP A 68 -2.36 35.66 45.22
C ASP A 68 -3.53 35.72 44.24
N THR A 69 -3.27 35.45 42.96
CA THR A 69 -4.30 35.01 42.00
C THR A 69 -3.80 33.82 41.20
N PRO A 70 -4.55 32.69 41.15
CA PRO A 70 -4.11 31.52 40.39
C PRO A 70 -4.18 31.82 38.88
N PRO A 71 -3.20 31.39 38.07
CA PRO A 71 -3.26 31.64 36.64
C PRO A 71 -4.38 30.81 36.01
N ARG A 72 -5.25 31.50 35.26
CA ARG A 72 -6.23 30.88 34.37
C ARG A 72 -5.49 30.00 33.37
N LEU A 73 -5.86 28.71 33.29
CA LEU A 73 -5.43 27.79 32.24
C LEU A 73 -5.87 28.35 30.86
N SER A 74 -4.93 28.89 30.10
CA SER A 74 -5.14 29.26 28.69
C SER A 74 -5.01 28.01 27.80
N ILE A 75 -6.09 27.24 27.71
CA ILE A 75 -6.25 26.20 26.68
C ILE A 75 -6.72 26.92 25.39
N SER A 76 -5.79 27.47 24.61
CA SER A 76 -6.13 28.08 23.31
C SER A 76 -4.96 28.20 22.31
N ASP A 77 -3.70 28.18 22.74
CA ASP A 77 -2.58 28.59 21.86
C ASP A 77 -1.83 27.44 21.14
N SER A 78 -2.15 26.17 21.43
CA SER A 78 -1.48 25.03 20.81
C SER A 78 -1.98 24.71 19.39
N GLY A 79 -3.25 24.99 19.08
CA GLY A 79 -3.83 24.70 17.77
C GLY A 79 -3.39 25.70 16.68
N PHE A 80 -3.31 26.99 17.02
CA PHE A 80 -2.99 28.05 16.07
C PHE A 80 -1.50 28.14 15.73
N SER A 81 -0.61 27.79 16.66
CA SER A 81 0.85 27.76 16.41
C SER A 81 1.26 26.63 15.46
N SER A 82 0.54 25.49 15.49
CA SER A 82 0.71 24.38 14.55
C SER A 82 0.37 24.77 13.10
N LEU A 83 -0.75 25.47 12.90
CA LEU A 83 -1.18 25.98 11.59
C LEU A 83 -0.22 27.03 11.02
N ARG A 84 0.38 27.88 11.86
CA ARG A 84 1.34 28.90 11.40
C ARG A 84 2.66 28.28 10.94
N ARG A 85 3.18 27.27 11.67
CA ARG A 85 4.38 26.52 11.23
C ARG A 85 4.14 25.68 9.98
N PHE A 86 2.91 25.20 9.76
CA PHE A 86 2.52 24.55 8.51
C PHE A 86 2.65 25.52 7.31
N SER A 87 2.41 26.81 7.52
CA SER A 87 2.60 27.86 6.51
C SER A 87 4.07 28.19 6.26
N ASP A 88 4.92 28.20 7.29
CA ASP A 88 6.35 28.54 7.14
C ASP A 88 7.15 27.43 6.42
N GLY A 89 6.61 26.20 6.34
CA GLY A 89 7.16 25.11 5.53
C GLY A 89 6.85 25.18 4.03
N ILE A 90 5.92 26.06 3.61
CA ILE A 90 5.42 26.15 2.21
C ILE A 90 6.53 26.48 1.19
N PHE A 91 7.65 27.06 1.61
CA PHE A 91 8.67 27.60 0.70
C PHE A 91 10.00 26.84 0.62
N LYS A 92 10.13 25.64 1.21
CA LYS A 92 11.35 24.79 1.08
C LYS A 92 11.11 23.54 0.21
N PHE A 93 10.36 23.70 -0.89
CA PHE A 93 9.98 22.64 -1.84
C PHE A 93 11.16 22.11 -2.70
N GLU A 94 12.19 22.92 -2.91
CA GLU A 94 13.08 22.78 -4.09
C GLU A 94 14.05 21.60 -4.05
N GLY A 95 14.28 20.96 -2.89
CA GLY A 95 15.22 19.83 -2.76
C GLY A 95 14.57 18.44 -2.66
N LEU A 96 13.42 18.33 -1.98
CA LEU A 96 12.84 17.03 -1.60
C LEU A 96 11.81 16.52 -2.61
N PHE A 97 11.15 17.41 -3.34
CA PHE A 97 10.11 17.05 -4.30
C PHE A 97 10.61 16.08 -5.41
N PRO A 98 11.79 16.28 -6.03
CA PRO A 98 12.29 15.34 -7.03
C PRO A 98 12.54 13.94 -6.45
N GLU A 99 13.03 13.86 -5.22
CA GLU A 99 13.27 12.60 -4.52
C GLU A 99 11.95 11.87 -4.23
N ILE A 100 10.96 12.58 -3.70
CA ILE A 100 9.61 12.03 -3.49
C ILE A 100 9.01 11.51 -4.80
N MET A 101 9.07 12.31 -5.87
CA MET A 101 8.52 11.92 -7.17
C MET A 101 9.25 10.75 -7.81
N SER A 102 10.56 10.61 -7.59
CA SER A 102 11.34 9.47 -8.09
C SER A 102 10.89 8.12 -7.51
N ILE A 103 10.27 8.13 -6.33
CA ILE A 103 9.72 6.95 -5.67
C ILE A 103 8.22 6.81 -5.96
N ALA A 104 7.47 7.91 -5.83
CA ALA A 104 6.01 7.90 -5.95
C ALA A 104 5.54 7.60 -7.37
N LEU A 105 6.20 8.14 -8.41
CA LEU A 105 5.71 7.97 -9.79
C LEU A 105 5.82 6.52 -10.29
N PRO A 106 6.95 5.80 -10.11
CA PRO A 106 7.02 4.37 -10.45
C PRO A 106 6.05 3.53 -9.61
N ALA A 107 5.89 3.85 -8.32
CA ALA A 107 4.94 3.16 -7.46
C ALA A 107 3.49 3.36 -7.92
N ALA A 108 3.12 4.58 -8.33
CA ALA A 108 1.79 4.89 -8.85
C ALA A 108 1.48 4.09 -10.12
N LEU A 109 2.44 4.02 -11.05
CA LEU A 109 2.28 3.22 -12.27
C LEU A 109 2.11 1.72 -11.96
N ALA A 110 2.85 1.20 -10.98
CA ALA A 110 2.73 -0.19 -10.56
C ALA A 110 1.38 -0.48 -9.87
N LEU A 111 0.92 0.44 -9.02
CA LEU A 111 -0.33 0.30 -8.26
C LEU A 111 -1.58 0.60 -9.09
N ALA A 112 -1.46 1.29 -10.23
CA ALA A 112 -2.59 1.64 -11.08
C ALA A 112 -3.14 0.45 -11.90
N ALA A 113 -2.35 -0.61 -12.11
CA ALA A 113 -2.75 -1.72 -12.98
C ALA A 113 -4.03 -2.43 -12.51
N ASP A 114 -4.12 -2.75 -11.21
CA ASP A 114 -5.29 -3.42 -10.61
C ASP A 114 -6.57 -2.55 -10.70
N PRO A 115 -6.60 -1.30 -10.20
CA PRO A 115 -7.80 -0.48 -10.26
C PRO A 115 -8.19 -0.09 -11.68
N ILE A 116 -7.26 0.09 -12.62
CA ILE A 116 -7.64 0.35 -14.03
C ILE A 116 -8.41 -0.84 -14.59
N THR A 117 -7.95 -2.06 -14.32
CA THR A 117 -8.63 -3.28 -14.77
C THR A 117 -10.01 -3.39 -14.11
N SER A 118 -10.09 -3.14 -12.81
CA SER A 118 -11.37 -3.14 -12.07
C SER A 118 -12.38 -2.10 -12.59
N LEU A 119 -11.91 -0.90 -13.00
CA LEU A 119 -12.76 0.10 -13.67
C LEU A 119 -13.26 -0.40 -15.03
N VAL A 120 -12.40 -1.07 -15.81
CA VAL A 120 -12.76 -1.65 -17.11
C VAL A 120 -13.81 -2.75 -16.94
N ASP A 121 -13.61 -3.68 -16.01
CA ASP A 121 -14.56 -4.75 -15.69
C ASP A 121 -15.92 -4.18 -15.27
N THR A 122 -15.91 -3.17 -14.39
CA THR A 122 -17.11 -2.45 -13.94
C THR A 122 -17.82 -1.79 -15.13
N GLY A 123 -17.06 -1.23 -16.07
CA GLY A 123 -17.60 -0.64 -17.28
C GLY A 123 -18.26 -1.65 -18.21
N PHE A 124 -17.63 -2.82 -18.42
CA PHE A 124 -18.23 -3.87 -19.23
C PHE A 124 -19.49 -4.45 -18.59
N VAL A 125 -19.45 -4.73 -17.29
CA VAL A 125 -20.63 -5.23 -16.56
C VAL A 125 -21.76 -4.20 -16.54
N GLY A 126 -21.46 -2.92 -16.37
CA GLY A 126 -22.47 -1.86 -16.36
C GLY A 126 -23.19 -1.63 -17.68
N HIS A 127 -22.65 -2.15 -18.79
CA HIS A 127 -23.32 -2.21 -20.09
C HIS A 127 -24.21 -3.46 -20.29
N ILE A 128 -24.17 -4.43 -19.37
CA ILE A 128 -25.09 -5.57 -19.37
C ILE A 128 -26.44 -5.15 -18.80
N GLY A 129 -26.42 -4.49 -17.64
CA GLY A 129 -27.61 -4.03 -16.94
C GLY A 129 -27.33 -3.57 -15.52
N SER A 130 -28.27 -2.82 -14.95
CA SER A 130 -28.16 -2.26 -13.59
C SER A 130 -28.22 -3.34 -12.51
N ALA A 131 -29.04 -4.38 -12.68
CA ALA A 131 -29.11 -5.50 -11.76
C ALA A 131 -27.80 -6.31 -11.72
N GLU A 132 -27.16 -6.50 -12.87
CA GLU A 132 -25.88 -7.21 -13.01
C GLU A 132 -24.74 -6.40 -12.39
N LEU A 133 -24.69 -5.08 -12.63
CA LEU A 133 -23.70 -4.21 -12.02
C LEU A 133 -23.81 -4.17 -10.49
N ALA A 134 -25.04 -4.07 -9.96
CA ALA A 134 -25.31 -4.15 -8.54
C ALA A 134 -24.87 -5.51 -7.95
N ALA A 135 -25.21 -6.60 -8.64
CA ALA A 135 -24.85 -7.95 -8.25
C ALA A 135 -23.33 -8.15 -8.18
N VAL A 136 -22.59 -7.67 -9.18
CA VAL A 136 -21.11 -7.73 -9.17
C VAL A 136 -20.55 -6.92 -8.00
N GLY A 137 -21.05 -5.71 -7.75
CA GLY A 137 -20.57 -4.88 -6.64
C GLY A 137 -20.70 -5.55 -5.26
N VAL A 138 -21.84 -6.17 -4.99
CA VAL A 138 -22.06 -6.90 -3.73
C VAL A 138 -21.15 -8.13 -3.65
N SER A 139 -21.10 -8.93 -4.71
CA SER A 139 -20.32 -10.18 -4.72
C SER A 139 -18.81 -9.95 -4.67
N VAL A 140 -18.30 -8.92 -5.36
CA VAL A 140 -16.89 -8.50 -5.28
C VAL A 140 -16.55 -8.01 -3.88
N THR A 141 -17.45 -7.24 -3.24
CA THR A 141 -17.24 -6.82 -1.85
C THR A 141 -17.11 -8.02 -0.92
N VAL A 142 -18.02 -8.99 -1.01
CA VAL A 142 -17.97 -10.24 -0.24
C VAL A 142 -16.65 -10.99 -0.46
N PHE A 143 -16.28 -11.20 -1.72
CA PHE A 143 -15.04 -11.88 -2.08
C PHE A 143 -13.83 -11.16 -1.50
N ASN A 144 -13.77 -9.84 -1.65
CA ASN A 144 -12.68 -9.00 -1.14
C ASN A 144 -12.57 -9.05 0.39
N VAL A 145 -13.68 -9.09 1.12
CA VAL A 145 -13.67 -9.18 2.58
C VAL A 145 -13.08 -10.51 3.02
N ILE A 146 -13.57 -11.62 2.44
CA ILE A 146 -13.08 -12.97 2.77
C ILE A 146 -11.61 -13.10 2.39
N ALA A 147 -11.26 -12.75 1.15
CA ALA A 147 -9.90 -12.82 0.65
C ALA A 147 -8.94 -11.96 1.49
N LYS A 148 -9.29 -10.72 1.83
CA LYS A 148 -8.40 -9.86 2.63
C LYS A 148 -8.28 -10.32 4.09
N PHE A 149 -9.34 -10.90 4.66
CA PHE A 149 -9.33 -11.39 6.04
C PHE A 149 -8.35 -12.56 6.22
N PHE A 150 -8.37 -13.54 5.33
CA PHE A 150 -7.52 -14.74 5.44
C PHE A 150 -6.18 -14.60 4.71
N ASN A 151 -6.12 -13.88 3.60
CA ASN A 151 -4.94 -13.92 2.72
C ASN A 151 -3.89 -12.85 3.05
N VAL A 152 -4.28 -11.70 3.60
CA VAL A 152 -3.31 -10.67 4.02
C VAL A 152 -2.36 -11.19 5.12
N PRO A 153 -2.85 -11.86 6.17
CA PRO A 153 -1.98 -12.48 7.17
C PRO A 153 -1.06 -13.52 6.54
N LEU A 154 -1.60 -14.39 5.67
CA LEU A 154 -0.83 -15.42 4.98
C LEU A 154 0.33 -14.82 4.16
N LEU A 155 0.08 -13.76 3.39
CA LEU A 155 1.10 -13.05 2.61
C LEU A 155 2.22 -12.48 3.49
N ASN A 156 1.85 -11.77 4.55
CA ASN A 156 2.82 -11.09 5.43
C ASN A 156 3.68 -12.09 6.22
N VAL A 157 3.05 -13.14 6.73
CA VAL A 157 3.72 -14.25 7.40
C VAL A 157 4.70 -14.91 6.44
N THR A 158 4.22 -15.33 5.26
CA THR A 158 5.06 -16.03 4.27
C THR A 158 6.30 -15.19 3.92
N THR A 159 6.12 -13.90 3.68
CA THR A 159 7.23 -12.97 3.40
C THR A 159 8.28 -12.97 4.52
N SER A 160 7.85 -12.90 5.77
CA SER A 160 8.75 -12.81 6.92
C SER A 160 9.53 -14.11 7.15
N PHE A 161 8.86 -15.27 7.12
CA PHE A 161 9.51 -16.57 7.36
C PHE A 161 10.46 -16.96 6.23
N VAL A 162 10.05 -16.70 4.98
CA VAL A 162 10.92 -16.95 3.83
C VAL A 162 12.16 -16.05 3.89
N ALA A 163 12.01 -14.76 4.24
CA ALA A 163 13.15 -13.87 4.42
C ALA A 163 14.10 -14.32 5.55
N GLU A 164 13.56 -14.77 6.69
CA GLU A 164 14.36 -15.26 7.83
C GLU A 164 15.13 -16.54 7.49
N GLU A 165 14.47 -17.50 6.82
CA GLU A 165 15.07 -18.78 6.43
C GLU A 165 16.12 -18.58 5.33
N GLN A 166 15.87 -17.71 4.35
CA GLN A 166 16.85 -17.35 3.31
C GLN A 166 18.08 -16.66 3.91
N ALA A 167 17.90 -15.73 4.85
CA ALA A 167 19.00 -15.06 5.52
C ALA A 167 19.87 -16.04 6.34
N SER A 168 19.24 -17.03 6.97
CA SER A 168 19.92 -18.08 7.74
C SER A 168 20.68 -19.06 6.84
N ALA A 169 20.11 -19.43 5.69
CA ALA A 169 20.76 -20.27 4.70
C ALA A 169 21.99 -19.57 4.08
N ASN A 170 21.88 -18.29 3.74
CA ASN A 170 23.00 -17.50 3.20
C ASN A 170 24.17 -17.39 4.19
N LYS A 171 23.91 -17.13 5.48
CA LYS A 171 24.95 -17.11 6.52
C LYS A 171 25.65 -18.46 6.66
N SER A 172 24.91 -19.56 6.54
CA SER A 172 25.45 -20.92 6.64
C SER A 172 26.37 -21.24 5.45
N ASN A 173 26.00 -20.80 4.24
CA ASN A 173 26.82 -20.94 3.04
C ASN A 173 28.05 -20.02 3.06
N GLU A 174 27.94 -18.78 3.54
CA GLU A 174 29.08 -17.88 3.73
C GLU A 174 30.11 -18.48 4.70
N ASN A 175 29.65 -19.03 5.83
CA ASN A 175 30.51 -19.72 6.79
C ASN A 175 31.19 -20.96 6.19
N LEU A 176 30.49 -21.72 5.34
CA LEU A 176 31.08 -22.88 4.64
C LEU A 176 32.12 -22.46 3.58
N SER A 177 31.87 -21.36 2.87
CA SER A 177 32.80 -20.83 1.86
C SER A 177 34.08 -20.24 2.48
N GLN A 178 34.01 -19.71 3.72
CA GLN A 178 35.21 -19.30 4.48
C GLN A 178 36.06 -20.48 4.99
N ILE A 179 35.49 -21.69 5.07
CA ILE A 179 36.20 -22.91 5.52
C ILE A 179 36.91 -23.64 4.35
N GLY A 180 36.93 -23.06 3.15
CA GLY A 180 37.90 -23.42 2.10
C GLY A 180 37.57 -24.67 1.26
N TYR A 181 36.33 -25.13 1.23
CA TYR A 181 35.91 -26.14 0.25
C TYR A 181 35.37 -25.45 -1.02
N ASP A 182 36.27 -25.25 -1.99
CA ASP A 182 35.95 -24.79 -3.34
C ASP A 182 35.27 -25.94 -4.11
N PHE A 183 33.96 -26.11 -3.91
CA PHE A 183 33.16 -27.00 -4.73
C PHE A 183 32.67 -26.24 -5.97
N GLN A 184 33.57 -26.09 -6.95
CA GLN A 184 33.22 -25.72 -8.32
C GLN A 184 32.36 -26.82 -8.95
N GLY A 185 31.06 -26.73 -8.76
CA GLY A 185 30.07 -27.50 -9.49
C GLY A 185 28.83 -26.64 -9.69
N GLU A 186 28.60 -26.20 -10.93
CA GLU A 186 27.32 -25.65 -11.41
C GLU A 186 26.22 -26.71 -11.37
N ARG A 187 25.89 -27.22 -10.18
CA ARG A 187 24.56 -27.76 -9.95
C ARG A 187 23.78 -26.62 -9.32
N GLN A 188 22.82 -26.09 -10.07
CA GLN A 188 21.63 -25.46 -9.49
C GLN A 188 20.98 -26.48 -8.55
N SER A 189 21.51 -26.65 -7.33
CA SER A 189 20.83 -27.39 -6.30
C SER A 189 19.65 -26.51 -5.93
N LYS A 190 18.47 -26.83 -6.46
CA LYS A 190 17.23 -26.13 -6.11
C LYS A 190 17.18 -26.07 -4.59
N THR A 191 17.17 -24.85 -4.05
CA THR A 191 17.21 -24.66 -2.60
C THR A 191 15.88 -25.13 -2.05
N TYR A 192 15.91 -25.96 -1.01
CA TYR A 192 14.70 -26.40 -0.32
C TYR A 192 14.46 -25.47 0.87
N LEU A 193 13.38 -24.70 0.80
CA LEU A 193 12.88 -23.91 1.92
C LEU A 193 11.56 -24.51 2.40
N PRO A 194 11.57 -25.26 3.52
CA PRO A 194 10.35 -25.78 4.15
C PRO A 194 9.24 -24.73 4.28
N SER A 195 9.58 -23.48 4.61
CA SER A 195 8.58 -22.41 4.79
C SER A 195 7.79 -22.13 3.52
N VAL A 196 8.41 -22.24 2.34
CA VAL A 196 7.76 -22.06 1.04
C VAL A 196 6.73 -23.15 0.82
N SER A 197 7.11 -24.42 1.01
CA SER A 197 6.17 -25.54 0.85
C SER A 197 5.02 -25.48 1.87
N THR A 198 5.30 -25.17 3.14
CA THR A 198 4.27 -25.02 4.16
C THR A 198 3.32 -23.89 3.81
N SER A 199 3.82 -22.75 3.33
CA SER A 199 2.97 -21.61 2.93
C SER A 199 2.05 -21.94 1.77
N LEU A 200 2.55 -22.62 0.72
CA LEU A 200 1.76 -23.04 -0.44
C LEU A 200 0.74 -24.13 -0.07
N SER A 201 1.11 -25.06 0.81
CA SER A 201 0.18 -26.09 1.29
C SER A 201 -0.95 -25.47 2.11
N LEU A 202 -0.62 -24.53 3.01
CA LEU A 202 -1.60 -23.79 3.79
C LEU A 202 -2.49 -22.93 2.87
N ALA A 203 -1.92 -22.27 1.86
CA ALA A 203 -2.64 -21.50 0.87
C ALA A 203 -3.66 -22.35 0.10
N ALA A 204 -3.26 -23.56 -0.32
CA ALA A 204 -4.17 -24.49 -0.99
C ALA A 204 -5.33 -24.91 -0.07
N ILE A 205 -5.06 -25.21 1.20
CA ILE A 205 -6.10 -25.60 2.17
C ILE A 205 -7.07 -24.43 2.40
N ILE A 206 -6.55 -23.23 2.66
CA ILE A 206 -7.37 -22.03 2.89
C ILE A 206 -8.19 -21.71 1.63
N GLY A 207 -7.56 -21.68 0.46
CA GLY A 207 -8.25 -21.35 -0.78
C GLY A 207 -9.33 -22.35 -1.18
N ILE A 208 -9.12 -23.65 -0.94
CA ILE A 208 -10.17 -24.68 -1.11
C ILE A 208 -11.30 -24.48 -0.10
N ALA A 209 -10.98 -24.20 1.17
CA ALA A 209 -11.99 -23.93 2.19
C ALA A 209 -12.82 -22.68 1.86
N GLU A 210 -12.18 -21.61 1.39
CA GLU A 210 -12.85 -20.40 0.89
C GLU A 210 -13.75 -20.70 -0.30
N ALA A 211 -13.26 -21.46 -1.29
CA ALA A 211 -14.05 -21.86 -2.45
C ALA A 211 -15.31 -22.63 -2.03
N VAL A 212 -15.18 -23.61 -1.14
CA VAL A 212 -16.31 -24.41 -0.66
C VAL A 212 -17.29 -23.53 0.13
N ALA A 213 -16.79 -22.65 1.02
CA ALA A 213 -17.61 -21.76 1.81
C ALA A 213 -18.37 -20.73 0.95
N LEU A 214 -17.72 -20.14 -0.05
CA LEU A 214 -18.32 -19.20 -0.99
C LEU A 214 -19.35 -19.89 -1.91
N PHE A 215 -19.01 -21.08 -2.42
CA PHE A 215 -19.89 -21.83 -3.31
C PHE A 215 -21.18 -22.26 -2.60
N LEU A 216 -21.05 -22.96 -1.47
CA LEU A 216 -22.19 -23.47 -0.70
C LEU A 216 -22.92 -22.37 0.09
N GLY A 217 -22.19 -21.35 0.54
CA GLY A 217 -22.71 -20.26 1.35
C GLY A 217 -23.24 -19.07 0.55
N SER A 218 -23.10 -19.06 -0.78
CA SER A 218 -23.46 -17.93 -1.65
C SER A 218 -24.83 -17.31 -1.34
N GLY A 219 -25.89 -18.11 -1.28
CA GLY A 219 -27.24 -17.62 -0.94
C GLY A 219 -27.36 -17.07 0.48
N PHE A 220 -26.75 -17.72 1.46
CA PHE A 220 -26.74 -17.23 2.85
C PHE A 220 -25.98 -15.91 2.99
N ILE A 221 -24.85 -15.77 2.29
CA ILE A 221 -24.05 -14.56 2.29
C ILE A 221 -24.80 -13.41 1.61
N MET A 222 -25.48 -13.65 0.48
CA MET A 222 -26.32 -12.63 -0.16
C MET A 222 -27.45 -12.14 0.76
N ASN A 223 -28.03 -13.05 1.55
CA ASN A 223 -29.03 -12.69 2.56
C ASN A 223 -28.44 -11.78 3.66
N ILE A 224 -27.25 -12.12 4.17
CA ILE A 224 -26.54 -11.28 5.16
C ILE A 224 -26.23 -9.89 4.60
N MET A 225 -25.76 -9.83 3.35
CA MET A 225 -25.51 -8.57 2.66
C MET A 225 -26.79 -7.74 2.45
N GLY A 226 -27.96 -8.33 2.67
CA GLY A 226 -29.25 -7.64 2.62
C GLY A 226 -29.81 -7.52 1.21
N VAL A 227 -29.38 -8.38 0.28
CA VAL A 227 -29.99 -8.48 -1.04
C VAL A 227 -31.39 -9.09 -0.89
N PRO A 228 -32.47 -8.40 -1.28
CA PRO A 228 -33.82 -8.98 -1.19
C PRO A 228 -33.97 -10.17 -2.16
N VAL A 229 -34.65 -11.23 -1.74
CA VAL A 229 -34.80 -12.47 -2.55
C VAL A 229 -35.63 -12.26 -3.81
N ASP A 230 -36.56 -11.31 -3.76
CA ASP A 230 -37.39 -10.84 -4.87
C ASP A 230 -36.69 -9.81 -5.76
N SER A 231 -35.48 -9.37 -5.38
CA SER A 231 -34.71 -8.41 -6.16
C SER A 231 -34.19 -9.03 -7.47
N PRO A 232 -34.21 -8.29 -8.59
CA PRO A 232 -33.64 -8.78 -9.85
C PRO A 232 -32.13 -9.04 -9.76
N MET A 233 -31.42 -8.48 -8.77
CA MET A 233 -29.99 -8.72 -8.58
C MET A 233 -29.67 -10.00 -7.80
N TRP A 234 -30.65 -10.66 -7.17
CA TRP A 234 -30.39 -11.84 -6.32
C TRP A 234 -29.73 -12.99 -7.10
N ILE A 235 -30.36 -13.41 -8.21
CA ILE A 235 -29.87 -14.53 -9.02
C ILE A 235 -28.52 -14.20 -9.66
N PRO A 236 -28.31 -13.04 -10.31
CA PRO A 236 -27.00 -12.64 -10.83
C PRO A 236 -25.92 -12.60 -9.74
N ALA A 237 -26.22 -12.07 -8.56
CA ALA A 237 -25.23 -11.95 -7.48
C ALA A 237 -24.79 -13.32 -6.97
N GLN A 238 -25.76 -14.22 -6.74
CA GLN A 238 -25.47 -15.60 -6.32
C GLN A 238 -24.63 -16.32 -7.38
N LYS A 239 -25.03 -16.29 -8.66
CA LYS A 239 -24.29 -16.93 -9.75
C LYS A 239 -22.87 -16.41 -9.88
N PHE A 240 -22.69 -15.09 -9.85
CA PHE A 240 -21.38 -14.47 -9.93
C PHE A 240 -20.50 -14.90 -8.76
N LEU A 241 -21.02 -14.89 -7.52
CA LEU A 241 -20.26 -15.29 -6.34
C LEU A 241 -19.88 -16.79 -6.39
N THR A 242 -20.80 -17.65 -6.84
CA THR A 242 -20.55 -19.09 -7.02
C THR A 242 -19.44 -19.34 -8.04
N LEU A 243 -19.42 -18.62 -9.16
CA LEU A 243 -18.35 -18.73 -10.16
C LEU A 243 -17.03 -18.16 -9.62
N ARG A 244 -17.07 -17.02 -8.95
CA ARG A 244 -15.88 -16.41 -8.31
C ARG A 244 -15.27 -17.29 -7.23
N ALA A 245 -16.05 -18.17 -6.58
CA ALA A 245 -15.54 -19.13 -5.61
C ALA A 245 -14.41 -20.01 -6.19
N PHE A 246 -14.47 -20.36 -7.48
CA PHE A 246 -13.40 -21.12 -8.15
C PHE A 246 -12.09 -20.33 -8.33
N GLY A 247 -12.14 -19.00 -8.16
CA GLY A 247 -10.98 -18.12 -8.17
C GLY A 247 -10.28 -18.00 -6.81
N ALA A 248 -10.93 -18.38 -5.71
CA ALA A 248 -10.33 -18.36 -4.38
C ALA A 248 -9.06 -19.24 -4.29
N PRO A 249 -9.04 -20.51 -4.75
CA PRO A 249 -7.84 -21.33 -4.69
C PRO A 249 -6.61 -20.75 -5.41
N PRO A 250 -6.68 -20.34 -6.69
CA PRO A 250 -5.51 -19.80 -7.38
C PRO A 250 -5.07 -18.45 -6.79
N ILE A 251 -5.97 -17.56 -6.38
CA ILE A 251 -5.55 -16.25 -5.83
C ILE A 251 -4.84 -16.39 -4.48
N VAL A 252 -5.30 -17.29 -3.61
CA VAL A 252 -4.65 -17.54 -2.30
C VAL A 252 -3.26 -18.13 -2.50
N ILE A 253 -3.12 -19.08 -3.43
CA ILE A 253 -1.83 -19.65 -3.83
C ILE A 253 -0.91 -18.58 -4.42
N ALA A 254 -1.43 -17.74 -5.31
CA ALA A 254 -0.69 -16.63 -5.90
C ALA A 254 -0.18 -15.69 -4.80
N LEU A 255 -0.99 -15.34 -3.80
CA LEU A 255 -0.57 -14.49 -2.68
C LEU A 255 0.54 -15.13 -1.83
N ALA A 256 0.48 -16.43 -1.54
CA ALA A 256 1.58 -17.12 -0.86
C ALA A 256 2.88 -17.13 -1.70
N ALA A 257 2.76 -17.35 -3.01
CA ALA A 257 3.91 -17.27 -3.92
C ALA A 257 4.47 -15.84 -4.01
N GLN A 258 3.61 -14.81 -4.03
CA GLN A 258 4.04 -13.40 -3.97
C GLN A 258 4.80 -13.11 -2.67
N GLY A 259 4.31 -13.58 -1.52
CA GLY A 259 5.01 -13.42 -0.25
C GLY A 259 6.38 -14.09 -0.27
N THR A 260 6.48 -15.25 -0.91
CA THR A 260 7.75 -15.97 -1.12
C THR A 260 8.73 -15.14 -1.95
N PHE A 261 8.33 -14.66 -3.13
CA PHE A 261 9.19 -13.82 -3.98
C PHE A 261 9.60 -12.50 -3.29
N ARG A 262 8.67 -11.85 -2.57
CA ARG A 262 8.99 -10.66 -1.75
C ARG A 262 10.01 -10.98 -0.66
N GLY A 263 9.93 -12.16 -0.04
CA GLY A 263 10.93 -12.65 0.91
C GLY A 263 12.31 -12.83 0.28
N PHE A 264 12.38 -13.24 -1.00
CA PHE A 264 13.63 -13.27 -1.79
C PHE A 264 14.08 -11.89 -2.29
N LYS A 265 13.34 -10.83 -1.97
CA LYS A 265 13.54 -9.47 -2.50
C LYS A 265 13.32 -9.36 -4.02
N ASP A 266 12.62 -10.31 -4.63
CA ASP A 266 12.13 -10.20 -6.01
C ASP A 266 10.70 -9.65 -6.01
N THR A 267 10.59 -8.35 -6.27
CA THR A 267 9.28 -7.68 -6.42
C THR A 267 8.82 -7.58 -7.88
N LYS A 268 9.69 -7.90 -8.84
CA LYS A 268 9.40 -7.76 -10.27
C LYS A 268 8.62 -8.95 -10.80
N THR A 269 8.98 -10.16 -10.40
CA THR A 269 8.27 -11.38 -10.83
C THR A 269 6.78 -11.37 -10.44
N PRO A 270 6.41 -11.05 -9.18
CA PRO A 270 5.02 -10.80 -8.80
C PRO A 270 4.30 -9.77 -9.67
N LEU A 271 4.93 -8.62 -9.92
CA LEU A 271 4.34 -7.53 -10.69
C LEU A 271 4.03 -7.96 -12.14
N TYR A 272 4.98 -8.62 -12.81
CA TYR A 272 4.76 -9.08 -14.19
C TYR A 272 3.66 -10.13 -14.29
N ALA A 273 3.54 -11.03 -13.30
CA ALA A 273 2.47 -12.01 -13.27
C ALA A 273 1.10 -11.34 -13.13
N ILE A 274 0.95 -10.38 -12.21
CA ILE A 274 -0.29 -9.62 -12.00
C ILE A 274 -0.67 -8.84 -13.26
N VAL A 275 0.27 -8.10 -13.85
CA VAL A 275 0.02 -7.34 -15.08
C VAL A 275 -0.41 -8.25 -16.23
N ALA A 276 0.21 -9.42 -16.38
CA ALA A 276 -0.17 -10.39 -17.41
C ALA A 276 -1.59 -10.95 -17.16
N GLY A 277 -1.93 -11.26 -15.90
CA GLY A 277 -3.27 -11.70 -15.52
C GLY A 277 -4.34 -10.64 -15.77
N ASN A 278 -4.11 -9.42 -15.31
CA ASN A 278 -5.04 -8.30 -15.49
C ASN A 278 -5.24 -7.95 -16.98
N LEU A 279 -4.17 -8.00 -17.78
CA LEU A 279 -4.28 -7.80 -19.23
C LEU A 279 -5.10 -8.91 -19.88
N LEU A 280 -4.90 -10.17 -19.46
CA LEU A 280 -5.71 -11.29 -19.95
C LEU A 280 -7.18 -11.09 -19.56
N ASN A 281 -7.47 -10.66 -18.33
CA ASN A 281 -8.81 -10.38 -17.83
C ASN A 281 -9.50 -9.30 -18.68
N ALA A 282 -8.84 -8.15 -18.86
CA ALA A 282 -9.37 -7.05 -19.67
C ALA A 282 -9.63 -7.44 -21.14
N ILE A 283 -8.92 -8.43 -21.68
CA ILE A 283 -9.14 -8.98 -23.02
C ILE A 283 -10.28 -10.01 -23.04
N LEU A 284 -10.32 -10.90 -22.04
CA LEU A 284 -11.32 -11.96 -21.95
C LEU A 284 -12.71 -11.44 -21.60
N ASP A 285 -12.81 -10.37 -20.81
CA ASP A 285 -14.07 -9.75 -20.40
C ASP A 285 -15.00 -9.46 -21.59
N PRO A 286 -14.65 -8.61 -22.57
CA PRO A 286 -15.55 -8.30 -23.67
C PRO A 286 -15.84 -9.51 -24.57
N ILE A 287 -14.90 -10.46 -24.66
CA ILE A 287 -15.08 -11.69 -25.43
C ILE A 287 -16.13 -12.59 -24.77
N LEU A 288 -15.98 -12.87 -23.47
CA LEU A 288 -16.88 -13.77 -22.74
C LEU A 288 -18.24 -13.12 -22.48
N ILE A 289 -18.26 -11.84 -22.10
CA ILE A 289 -19.49 -11.10 -21.80
C ILE A 289 -20.34 -10.93 -23.07
N PHE A 290 -19.78 -10.35 -24.13
CA PHE A 290 -20.56 -9.93 -25.31
C PHE A 290 -20.47 -10.91 -26.48
N SER A 291 -19.29 -11.44 -26.81
CA SER A 291 -19.12 -12.29 -28.01
C SER A 291 -19.68 -13.70 -27.81
N PHE A 292 -19.49 -14.27 -26.62
CA PHE A 292 -20.09 -15.55 -26.25
C PHE A 292 -21.45 -15.42 -25.55
N GLY A 293 -21.88 -14.19 -25.24
CA GLY A 293 -23.18 -13.92 -24.62
C GLY A 293 -23.32 -14.51 -23.21
N LEU A 294 -22.22 -14.72 -22.48
CA LEU A 294 -22.26 -15.26 -21.12
C LEU A 294 -22.66 -14.20 -20.08
N GLY A 295 -22.70 -12.91 -20.47
CA GLY A 295 -23.08 -11.82 -19.59
C GLY A 295 -22.24 -11.79 -18.31
N ILE A 296 -22.90 -11.70 -17.15
CA ILE A 296 -22.26 -11.66 -15.83
C ILE A 296 -21.43 -12.92 -15.52
N GLU A 297 -21.80 -14.08 -16.05
CA GLU A 297 -21.04 -15.32 -15.87
C GLU A 297 -19.69 -15.23 -16.61
N GLY A 298 -19.68 -14.57 -17.77
CA GLY A 298 -18.48 -14.30 -18.55
C GLY A 298 -17.45 -13.45 -17.79
N ALA A 299 -17.91 -12.40 -17.10
CA ALA A 299 -17.06 -11.56 -16.25
C ALA A 299 -16.41 -12.38 -15.12
N ALA A 300 -17.19 -13.20 -14.40
CA ALA A 300 -16.65 -14.04 -13.34
C ALA A 300 -15.62 -15.06 -13.86
N ILE A 301 -15.91 -15.72 -14.99
CA ILE A 301 -15.02 -16.73 -15.60
C ILE A 301 -13.71 -16.08 -16.07
N SER A 302 -13.79 -14.88 -16.66
CA SER A 302 -12.62 -14.11 -17.10
C SER A 302 -11.66 -13.83 -15.94
N THR A 303 -12.18 -13.35 -14.81
CA THR A 303 -11.38 -13.09 -13.60
C THR A 303 -10.75 -14.39 -13.09
N VAL A 304 -11.53 -15.48 -13.01
CA VAL A 304 -11.04 -16.78 -12.53
C VAL A 304 -9.90 -17.31 -13.41
N ILE A 305 -10.05 -17.29 -14.74
CA ILE A 305 -9.00 -17.71 -15.68
C ILE A 305 -7.73 -16.89 -15.47
N SER A 306 -7.88 -15.59 -15.25
CA SER A 306 -6.76 -14.68 -15.04
C SER A 306 -6.03 -14.93 -13.73
N GLU A 307 -6.74 -15.23 -12.65
CA GLU A 307 -6.15 -15.66 -11.37
C GLU A 307 -5.39 -16.98 -11.50
N TYR A 308 -5.91 -17.94 -12.27
CA TYR A 308 -5.19 -19.18 -12.59
C TYR A 308 -3.91 -18.92 -13.38
N LEU A 309 -3.92 -17.98 -14.34
CA LEU A 309 -2.72 -17.58 -15.06
C LEU A 309 -1.67 -16.98 -14.12
N ILE A 310 -2.08 -16.07 -13.22
CA ILE A 310 -1.19 -15.46 -12.23
C ILE A 310 -0.55 -16.54 -11.36
N ALA A 311 -1.36 -17.43 -10.79
CA ALA A 311 -0.88 -18.53 -9.95
C ALA A 311 0.08 -19.44 -10.73
N PHE A 312 -0.24 -19.77 -11.98
CA PHE A 312 0.58 -20.59 -12.84
C PHE A 312 1.96 -19.96 -13.11
N ILE A 313 2.01 -18.68 -13.50
CA ILE A 313 3.28 -17.98 -13.77
C ILE A 313 4.18 -17.99 -12.52
N LEU A 314 3.60 -17.70 -11.35
CA LEU A 314 4.35 -17.64 -10.10
C LEU A 314 4.85 -19.01 -9.66
N LEU A 315 4.00 -20.05 -9.71
CA LEU A 315 4.40 -21.41 -9.39
C LEU A 315 5.43 -21.96 -10.38
N TRP A 316 5.28 -21.65 -11.67
CA TRP A 316 6.25 -22.04 -12.69
C TRP A 316 7.63 -21.46 -12.38
N LYS A 317 7.70 -20.15 -12.12
CA LYS A 317 8.95 -19.47 -11.72
C LYS A 317 9.54 -20.07 -10.45
N LEU A 318 8.70 -20.29 -9.44
CA LEU A 318 9.13 -20.85 -8.16
C LEU A 318 9.63 -22.30 -8.28
N SER A 319 9.00 -23.10 -9.14
CA SER A 319 9.43 -24.49 -9.40
C SER A 319 10.78 -24.58 -10.12
N GLY A 320 11.17 -23.52 -10.84
CA GLY A 320 12.50 -23.38 -11.43
C GLY A 320 13.57 -23.12 -10.36
N GLU A 321 13.23 -22.34 -9.35
CA GLU A 321 14.15 -21.90 -8.29
C GLU A 321 14.24 -22.89 -7.11
N MET A 322 13.16 -23.64 -6.83
CA MET A 322 13.02 -24.44 -5.60
C MET A 322 12.44 -25.84 -5.83
N LEU A 323 12.82 -26.75 -4.92
CA LEU A 323 12.25 -28.09 -4.86
C LEU A 323 10.99 -28.05 -3.98
N LEU A 324 9.82 -28.25 -4.58
CA LEU A 324 8.55 -28.31 -3.85
C LEU A 324 8.34 -29.73 -3.32
N ILE A 325 8.61 -29.95 -2.03
CA ILE A 325 8.35 -31.23 -1.33
C ILE A 325 7.12 -31.07 -0.45
N PRO A 326 6.23 -32.08 -0.30
CA PRO A 326 5.08 -32.01 0.61
C PRO A 326 5.47 -31.54 2.02
N ALA A 327 4.76 -30.53 2.52
CA ALA A 327 5.05 -29.90 3.81
C ALA A 327 4.78 -30.84 4.98
N ASN A 328 5.65 -30.82 5.99
CA ASN A 328 5.30 -31.28 7.33
C ASN A 328 4.60 -30.12 8.06
N ILE A 329 3.30 -30.23 8.29
CA ILE A 329 2.49 -29.14 8.85
C ILE A 329 2.67 -29.10 10.37
N ASP A 330 3.46 -28.14 10.86
CA ASP A 330 3.58 -27.87 12.30
C ASP A 330 2.57 -26.80 12.75
N GLY A 331 1.53 -27.24 13.47
CA GLY A 331 0.49 -26.35 14.02
C GLY A 331 1.03 -25.29 14.98
N ARG A 332 2.19 -25.51 15.59
CA ARG A 332 2.83 -24.55 16.50
C ARG A 332 3.42 -23.35 15.76
N ARG A 333 3.96 -23.58 14.55
CA ARG A 333 4.36 -22.51 13.62
C ARG A 333 3.14 -21.73 13.16
N ILE A 334 2.04 -22.41 12.80
CA ILE A 334 0.77 -21.78 12.38
C ILE A 334 0.17 -20.88 13.47
N PHE A 335 0.18 -21.32 14.73
CA PHE A 335 -0.31 -20.48 15.82
C PHE A 335 0.56 -19.23 16.04
N LYS A 336 1.88 -19.38 15.97
CA LYS A 336 2.82 -18.24 16.00
C LYS A 336 2.63 -17.33 14.77
N TYR A 337 2.26 -17.89 13.61
CA TYR A 337 1.91 -17.16 12.38
C TYR A 337 0.66 -16.30 12.57
N LEU A 338 -0.44 -16.83 13.10
CA LEU A 338 -1.66 -16.04 13.31
C LEU A 338 -1.49 -14.97 14.40
N THR A 339 -0.74 -15.28 15.48
CA THR A 339 -0.63 -14.40 16.65
C THR A 339 0.28 -13.19 16.39
N SER A 340 1.32 -13.34 15.57
CA SER A 340 2.28 -12.25 15.26
C SER A 340 1.70 -11.16 14.36
N GLY A 341 0.63 -11.44 13.60
CA GLY A 341 -0.06 -10.50 12.72
C GLY A 341 -1.34 -9.87 13.29
N GLY A 342 -1.69 -10.14 14.55
CA GLY A 342 -3.01 -9.80 15.11
C GLY A 342 -3.38 -8.31 15.04
N LEU A 343 -2.41 -7.41 15.25
CA LEU A 343 -2.61 -5.96 15.11
C LEU A 343 -2.95 -5.56 13.66
N LEU A 344 -2.30 -6.16 12.66
CA LEU A 344 -2.58 -5.89 11.25
C LEU A 344 -3.93 -6.50 10.82
N VAL A 345 -4.28 -7.67 11.36
CA VAL A 345 -5.59 -8.29 11.16
C VAL A 345 -6.69 -7.37 11.70
N GLY A 346 -6.55 -6.90 12.95
CA GLY A 346 -7.49 -5.98 13.57
C GLY A 346 -7.67 -4.70 12.76
N ARG A 347 -6.56 -4.10 12.28
CA ARG A 347 -6.60 -2.94 11.36
C ARG A 347 -7.35 -3.26 10.07
N THR A 348 -7.07 -4.42 9.45
CA THR A 348 -7.68 -4.81 8.18
C THR A 348 -9.19 -4.98 8.33
N ILE A 349 -9.64 -5.68 9.39
CA ILE A 349 -11.06 -5.83 9.71
C ILE A 349 -11.71 -4.45 9.93
N ALA A 350 -11.03 -3.56 10.64
CA ALA A 350 -11.55 -2.22 10.91
C ALA A 350 -11.74 -1.36 9.65
N VAL A 351 -10.89 -1.52 8.63
CA VAL A 351 -11.06 -0.86 7.33
C VAL A 351 -12.18 -1.50 6.53
N LEU A 352 -12.27 -2.83 6.53
CA LEU A 352 -13.25 -3.55 5.72
C LEU A 352 -14.67 -3.43 6.24
N THR A 353 -14.86 -3.33 7.56
CA THR A 353 -16.18 -3.25 8.20
C THR A 353 -17.04 -2.09 7.67
N PRO A 354 -16.61 -0.81 7.72
CA PRO A 354 -17.42 0.30 7.24
C PRO A 354 -17.72 0.21 5.73
N ILE A 355 -16.76 -0.26 4.92
CA ILE A 355 -16.97 -0.45 3.47
C ILE A 355 -18.00 -1.55 3.22
N THR A 356 -17.90 -2.66 3.93
CA THR A 356 -18.84 -3.80 3.78
C THR A 356 -20.24 -3.42 4.24
N LEU A 357 -20.35 -2.68 5.34
CA LEU A 357 -21.64 -2.16 5.82
C LEU A 357 -22.23 -1.16 4.84
N ALA A 358 -21.43 -0.25 4.29
CA ALA A 358 -21.86 0.68 3.26
C ALA A 358 -22.43 -0.06 2.04
N THR A 359 -21.71 -1.08 1.54
CA THR A 359 -22.20 -1.93 0.45
C THR A 359 -23.47 -2.68 0.82
N SER A 360 -23.55 -3.24 2.03
CA SER A 360 -24.75 -3.95 2.49
C SER A 360 -25.96 -3.03 2.60
N MET A 361 -25.78 -1.80 3.10
CA MET A 361 -26.87 -0.81 3.16
C MET A 361 -27.28 -0.37 1.75
N ALA A 362 -26.32 -0.13 0.85
CA ALA A 362 -26.61 0.22 -0.54
C ALA A 362 -27.36 -0.90 -1.28
N ALA A 363 -27.03 -2.17 -1.03
CA ALA A 363 -27.75 -3.32 -1.58
C ALA A 363 -29.21 -3.38 -1.12
N ARG A 364 -29.52 -2.91 0.09
CA ARG A 364 -30.90 -2.89 0.62
C ARG A 364 -31.76 -1.80 -0.03
N GLU A 365 -31.15 -0.75 -0.57
CA GLU A 365 -31.82 0.34 -1.29
C GLU A 365 -32.27 -0.06 -2.70
N GLY A 366 -31.89 -1.26 -3.17
CA GLY A 366 -32.29 -1.81 -4.47
C GLY A 366 -31.20 -1.75 -5.54
N PRO A 367 -31.44 -2.39 -6.70
CA PRO A 367 -30.43 -2.62 -7.74
C PRO A 367 -29.90 -1.31 -8.35
N ILE A 368 -30.77 -0.34 -8.66
CA ILE A 368 -30.35 0.93 -9.27
C ILE A 368 -29.44 1.73 -8.32
N ASN A 369 -29.84 1.83 -7.04
CA ASN A 369 -29.09 2.53 -6.01
C ASN A 369 -27.73 1.85 -5.76
N MET A 370 -27.70 0.52 -5.68
CA MET A 370 -26.48 -0.26 -5.50
C MET A 370 -25.54 -0.16 -6.71
N ALA A 371 -26.07 -0.15 -7.94
CA ALA A 371 -25.28 0.03 -9.16
C ALA A 371 -24.60 1.41 -9.20
N GLY A 372 -25.34 2.48 -8.89
CA GLY A 372 -24.77 3.83 -8.81
C GLY A 372 -23.74 3.95 -7.68
N TYR A 373 -23.99 3.32 -6.53
CA TYR A 373 -23.02 3.22 -5.43
C TYR A 373 -21.75 2.48 -5.86
N GLN A 374 -21.86 1.41 -6.64
CA GLN A 374 -20.71 0.64 -7.13
C GLN A 374 -19.82 1.50 -8.03
N ILE A 375 -20.40 2.23 -8.99
CA ILE A 375 -19.63 3.15 -9.86
C ILE A 375 -18.88 4.17 -9.01
N CYS A 376 -19.58 4.86 -8.10
CA CYS A 376 -18.96 5.87 -7.23
C CYS A 376 -17.82 5.30 -6.38
N THR A 377 -18.03 4.14 -5.76
CA THR A 377 -17.05 3.50 -4.89
C THR A 377 -15.83 3.02 -5.68
N GLU A 378 -16.04 2.47 -6.88
CA GLU A 378 -14.95 2.00 -7.73
C GLU A 378 -14.05 3.15 -8.18
N VAL A 379 -14.64 4.24 -8.68
CA VAL A 379 -13.91 5.45 -9.07
C VAL A 379 -13.18 6.05 -7.87
N TRP A 380 -13.87 6.12 -6.73
CA TRP A 380 -13.30 6.63 -5.49
C TRP A 380 -12.07 5.81 -5.06
N LEU A 381 -12.16 4.48 -5.01
CA LEU A 381 -11.03 3.60 -4.66
C LEU A 381 -9.89 3.65 -5.67
N ALA A 382 -10.20 3.64 -6.97
CA ALA A 382 -9.19 3.66 -8.02
C ALA A 382 -8.30 4.90 -7.93
N ILE A 383 -8.90 6.06 -7.70
CA ILE A 383 -8.18 7.33 -7.58
C ILE A 383 -7.48 7.44 -6.22
N SER A 384 -8.04 6.84 -5.17
CA SER A 384 -7.39 6.73 -3.86
C SER A 384 -6.01 6.06 -3.96
N LEU A 385 -5.86 5.05 -4.83
CA LEU A 385 -4.62 4.29 -4.94
C LEU A 385 -3.45 5.09 -5.51
N LEU A 386 -3.71 6.18 -6.24
CA LEU A 386 -2.65 7.13 -6.62
C LEU A 386 -2.05 7.80 -5.37
N THR A 387 -2.87 8.05 -4.35
CA THR A 387 -2.42 8.64 -3.08
C THR A 387 -1.61 7.65 -2.22
N ASP A 388 -1.85 6.36 -2.40
CA ASP A 388 -1.07 5.30 -1.73
C ASP A 388 0.38 5.27 -2.22
N ALA A 389 0.63 5.55 -3.50
CA ALA A 389 1.98 5.67 -4.03
C ALA A 389 2.79 6.81 -3.36
N LEU A 390 2.14 7.93 -3.07
CA LEU A 390 2.74 9.03 -2.31
C LEU A 390 2.99 8.63 -0.85
N ALA A 391 2.07 7.88 -0.24
CA ALA A 391 2.24 7.35 1.11
C ALA A 391 3.46 6.42 1.21
N LEU A 392 3.69 5.56 0.21
CA LEU A 392 4.87 4.68 0.13
C LEU A 392 6.19 5.46 0.01
N ALA A 393 6.21 6.53 -0.79
CA ALA A 393 7.36 7.41 -0.86
C ALA A 393 7.65 8.05 0.51
N GLY A 394 6.60 8.49 1.20
CA GLY A 394 6.73 9.05 2.54
C GLY A 394 7.20 8.09 3.60
N GLN A 395 6.66 6.88 3.59
CA GLN A 395 7.12 5.80 4.46
C GLN A 395 8.62 5.55 4.28
N THR A 396 9.10 5.49 3.03
CA THR A 396 10.50 5.17 2.72
C THR A 396 11.46 6.26 3.17
N LEU A 397 11.17 7.52 2.81
CA LEU A 397 12.03 8.66 3.17
C LEU A 397 12.02 8.93 4.67
N LEU A 398 10.86 8.81 5.31
CA LEU A 398 10.75 8.99 6.76
C LEU A 398 11.49 7.88 7.52
N ALA A 399 11.38 6.62 7.08
CA ALA A 399 12.10 5.51 7.69
C ALA A 399 13.62 5.69 7.60
N SER A 400 14.14 6.12 6.44
CA SER A 400 15.57 6.43 6.25
C SER A 400 16.01 7.55 7.20
N GLY A 401 15.37 8.72 7.14
CA GLY A 401 15.72 9.86 8.00
C GLY A 401 15.62 9.56 9.50
N TYR A 402 14.61 8.79 9.91
CA TYR A 402 14.43 8.35 11.29
C TYR A 402 15.53 7.38 11.74
N SER A 403 15.94 6.45 10.88
CA SER A 403 17.02 5.47 11.18
C SER A 403 18.40 6.12 11.26
N GLU A 404 18.66 7.14 10.44
CA GLU A 404 19.90 7.93 10.42
C GLU A 404 19.95 8.98 11.55
N ARG A 405 18.88 9.09 12.36
CA ARG A 405 18.69 10.12 13.40
C ARG A 405 18.74 11.55 12.84
N ASN A 406 18.48 11.71 11.54
CA ASN A 406 18.37 13.01 10.89
C ASN A 406 16.93 13.54 11.06
N TYR A 407 16.59 13.95 12.28
CA TYR A 407 15.23 14.36 12.62
C TYR A 407 14.79 15.64 11.90
N GLU A 408 15.72 16.53 11.53
CA GLU A 408 15.44 17.68 10.66
C GLU A 408 14.93 17.24 9.28
N GLN A 409 15.61 16.27 8.67
CA GLN A 409 15.15 15.70 7.40
C GLN A 409 13.78 15.03 7.57
N SER A 410 13.57 14.26 8.65
CA SER A 410 12.28 13.63 8.94
C SER A 410 11.14 14.65 9.07
N ARG A 411 11.38 15.79 9.74
CA ARG A 411 10.39 16.89 9.85
C ARG A 411 10.08 17.47 8.48
N ARG A 412 11.09 17.74 7.66
CA ARG A 412 10.90 18.24 6.27
C ARG A 412 10.09 17.26 5.43
N VAL A 413 10.37 15.96 5.54
CA VAL A 413 9.63 14.89 4.87
C VAL A 413 8.16 14.89 5.27
N ILE A 414 7.86 14.89 6.58
CA ILE A 414 6.48 14.92 7.10
C ILE A 414 5.70 16.11 6.53
N TYR A 415 6.23 17.33 6.63
CA TYR A 415 5.54 18.51 6.12
C TYR A 415 5.34 18.48 4.61
N SER A 416 6.39 18.10 3.87
CA SER A 416 6.35 18.10 2.40
C SER A 416 5.31 17.11 1.88
N ILE A 417 5.25 15.90 2.43
CA ILE A 417 4.32 14.87 1.93
C ILE A 417 2.88 15.18 2.33
N LEU A 418 2.64 15.75 3.52
CA LEU A 418 1.30 16.23 3.89
C LEU A 418 0.83 17.36 2.94
N GLN A 419 1.71 18.28 2.58
CA GLN A 419 1.40 19.36 1.63
C GLN A 419 1.17 18.81 0.21
N ILE A 420 2.07 17.96 -0.30
CA ILE A 420 1.91 17.32 -1.61
C ILE A 420 0.64 16.48 -1.65
N GLY A 421 0.34 15.74 -0.57
CA GLY A 421 -0.87 14.95 -0.44
C GLY A 421 -2.13 15.81 -0.49
N LEU A 422 -2.14 16.94 0.21
CA LEU A 422 -3.27 17.88 0.16
C LEU A 422 -3.44 18.53 -1.22
N VAL A 423 -2.35 18.96 -1.86
CA VAL A 423 -2.37 19.53 -3.21
C VAL A 423 -2.88 18.49 -4.22
N MET A 424 -2.35 17.27 -4.15
CA MET A 424 -2.76 16.17 -5.03
C MET A 424 -4.23 15.79 -4.80
N GLY A 425 -4.66 15.63 -3.54
CA GLY A 425 -6.06 15.33 -3.22
C GLY A 425 -7.02 16.44 -3.66
N THR A 426 -6.62 17.70 -3.54
CA THR A 426 -7.41 18.85 -4.03
C THR A 426 -7.45 18.88 -5.56
N GLY A 427 -6.33 18.60 -6.23
CA GLY A 427 -6.28 18.47 -7.69
C GLY A 427 -7.20 17.36 -8.20
N LEU A 428 -7.15 16.19 -7.57
CA LEU A 428 -8.03 15.06 -7.87
C LEU A 428 -9.51 15.40 -7.63
N ALA A 429 -9.82 16.13 -6.54
CA ALA A 429 -11.17 16.61 -6.27
C ALA A 429 -11.70 17.50 -7.40
N ILE A 430 -10.90 18.46 -7.89
CA ILE A 430 -11.29 19.38 -8.98
C ILE A 430 -11.50 18.59 -10.29
N ILE A 431 -10.57 17.70 -10.63
CA ILE A 431 -10.64 16.88 -11.84
C ILE A 431 -11.92 16.03 -11.83
N LEU A 432 -12.23 15.40 -10.70
CA LEU A 432 -13.44 14.59 -10.56
C LEU A 432 -14.70 15.45 -10.56
N PHE A 433 -14.73 16.56 -9.83
CA PHE A 433 -15.91 17.42 -9.80
C PHE A 433 -16.31 17.91 -11.20
N LEU A 434 -15.33 18.24 -12.05
CA LEU A 434 -15.58 18.70 -13.42
C LEU A 434 -15.81 17.55 -14.41
N GLY A 435 -15.14 16.40 -14.21
CA GLY A 435 -15.11 15.30 -15.18
C GLY A 435 -16.04 14.13 -14.88
N PHE A 436 -16.53 13.98 -13.64
CA PHE A 436 -17.21 12.75 -13.19
C PHE A 436 -18.47 12.46 -13.99
N GLY A 437 -19.26 13.48 -14.37
CA GLY A 437 -20.47 13.23 -15.17
C GLY A 437 -20.20 12.70 -16.58
N ALA A 438 -19.12 13.14 -17.22
CA ALA A 438 -18.70 12.56 -18.50
C ALA A 438 -18.10 11.17 -18.28
N PHE A 439 -17.32 10.99 -17.21
CA PHE A 439 -16.66 9.74 -16.88
C PHE A 439 -17.65 8.63 -16.48
N SER A 440 -18.72 8.95 -15.75
CA SER A 440 -19.73 7.98 -15.31
C SER A 440 -20.49 7.35 -16.48
N SER A 441 -20.66 8.07 -17.59
CA SER A 441 -21.28 7.56 -18.82
C SER A 441 -20.49 6.44 -19.50
N LEU A 442 -19.20 6.27 -19.16
CA LEU A 442 -18.39 5.14 -19.64
C LEU A 442 -18.74 3.83 -18.94
N PHE A 443 -19.43 3.88 -17.80
CA PHE A 443 -19.76 2.68 -17.03
C PHE A 443 -21.13 2.10 -17.39
N THR A 444 -22.09 2.95 -17.74
CA THR A 444 -23.44 2.51 -18.06
C THR A 444 -24.17 3.51 -18.94
N THR A 445 -25.18 3.03 -19.65
CA THR A 445 -26.11 3.83 -20.45
C THR A 445 -27.47 4.00 -19.78
N ASP A 446 -27.68 3.37 -18.60
CA ASP A 446 -28.91 3.48 -17.82
C ASP A 446 -28.98 4.84 -17.12
N SER A 447 -29.97 5.65 -17.50
CA SER A 447 -30.15 7.00 -16.96
C SER A 447 -30.45 7.01 -15.47
N GLU A 448 -31.18 6.02 -14.94
CA GLU A 448 -31.51 5.98 -13.52
C GLU A 448 -30.27 5.68 -12.67
N VAL A 449 -29.39 4.80 -13.15
CA VAL A 449 -28.11 4.53 -12.50
C VAL A 449 -27.17 5.73 -12.58
N LEU A 450 -27.15 6.43 -13.72
CA LEU A 450 -26.35 7.64 -13.88
C LEU A 450 -26.81 8.76 -12.94
N ASP A 451 -28.10 8.96 -12.76
CA ASP A 451 -28.64 9.95 -11.82
C ASP A 451 -28.21 9.66 -10.38
N VAL A 452 -28.24 8.38 -9.98
CA VAL A 452 -27.70 7.95 -8.67
C VAL A 452 -26.20 8.20 -8.58
N ALA A 453 -25.42 7.83 -9.60
CA ALA A 453 -23.97 8.03 -9.60
C ALA A 453 -23.63 9.54 -9.51
N LEU A 454 -24.35 10.39 -10.24
CA LEU A 454 -24.19 11.85 -10.19
C LEU A 454 -24.51 12.40 -8.80
N SER A 455 -25.49 11.84 -8.07
CA SER A 455 -25.76 12.23 -6.69
C SER A 455 -24.58 11.95 -5.75
N GLY A 456 -23.78 10.91 -6.03
CA GLY A 456 -22.57 10.55 -5.30
C GLY A 456 -21.32 11.35 -5.71
N SER A 457 -21.36 12.09 -6.82
CA SER A 457 -20.21 12.83 -7.36
C SER A 457 -19.58 13.80 -6.35
N LEU A 458 -20.41 14.47 -5.56
CA LEU A 458 -19.94 15.39 -4.52
C LEU A 458 -19.16 14.64 -3.44
N PHE A 459 -19.60 13.46 -3.02
CA PHE A 459 -18.85 12.61 -2.10
C PHE A 459 -17.52 12.17 -2.73
N VAL A 460 -17.58 11.64 -3.96
CA VAL A 460 -16.40 11.12 -4.66
C VAL A 460 -15.31 12.20 -4.80
N ALA A 461 -15.69 13.41 -5.19
CA ALA A 461 -14.77 14.54 -5.36
C ALA A 461 -14.35 15.17 -4.03
N ALA A 462 -15.30 15.59 -3.18
CA ALA A 462 -15.01 16.35 -1.96
C ALA A 462 -14.30 15.52 -0.89
N SER A 463 -14.38 14.17 -0.95
CA SER A 463 -13.64 13.30 -0.04
C SER A 463 -12.16 13.13 -0.41
N GLN A 464 -11.73 13.42 -1.65
CA GLN A 464 -10.35 13.17 -2.09
C GLN A 464 -9.26 13.86 -1.26
N PRO A 465 -9.40 15.12 -0.79
CA PRO A 465 -8.40 15.75 0.05
C PRO A 465 -8.24 15.03 1.40
N MET A 466 -9.36 14.65 2.04
CA MET A 466 -9.34 13.89 3.28
C MET A 466 -8.74 12.51 3.07
N ASN A 467 -9.09 11.89 1.96
CA ASN A 467 -8.59 10.58 1.57
C ASN A 467 -7.07 10.60 1.36
N ALA A 468 -6.56 11.52 0.54
CA ALA A 468 -5.13 11.67 0.30
C ALA A 468 -4.34 11.90 1.60
N LEU A 469 -4.86 12.72 2.50
CA LEU A 469 -4.26 12.91 3.83
C LEU A 469 -4.29 11.63 4.67
N ALA A 470 -5.41 10.90 4.69
CA ALA A 470 -5.51 9.64 5.45
C ALA A 470 -4.50 8.59 4.99
N PHE A 471 -4.32 8.44 3.66
CA PHE A 471 -3.33 7.52 3.09
C PHE A 471 -1.90 7.97 3.40
N VAL A 472 -1.58 9.26 3.20
CA VAL A 472 -0.26 9.81 3.53
C VAL A 472 0.09 9.58 5.00
N ILE A 473 -0.84 9.90 5.92
CA ILE A 473 -0.65 9.74 7.36
C ILE A 473 -0.41 8.28 7.72
N ASP A 474 -1.12 7.35 7.10
CA ASP A 474 -0.84 5.92 7.26
C ASP A 474 0.61 5.59 6.87
N GLY A 475 1.08 6.06 5.71
CA GLY A 475 2.47 5.93 5.29
C GLY A 475 3.47 6.49 6.31
N LEU A 476 3.15 7.63 6.94
CA LEU A 476 3.97 8.21 8.00
C LEU A 476 4.03 7.33 9.26
N TYR A 477 2.92 6.74 9.71
CA TYR A 477 2.93 5.77 10.82
C TYR A 477 3.84 4.59 10.52
N TYR A 478 3.77 4.06 9.30
CA TYR A 478 4.62 2.96 8.87
C TYR A 478 6.10 3.34 8.80
N GLY A 479 6.40 4.58 8.38
CA GLY A 479 7.78 5.08 8.31
C GLY A 479 8.49 5.08 9.66
N VAL A 480 7.79 5.40 10.75
CA VAL A 480 8.34 5.39 12.12
C VAL A 480 7.97 4.15 12.93
N SER A 481 7.35 3.14 12.30
CA SER A 481 6.92 1.89 12.94
C SER A 481 5.89 2.05 14.07
N ASP A 482 5.00 3.05 14.00
CA ASP A 482 3.91 3.28 14.96
C ASP A 482 2.68 2.39 14.69
N PHE A 483 2.92 1.09 14.49
CA PHE A 483 1.92 0.11 14.06
C PHE A 483 0.76 -0.05 15.06
N ALA A 484 1.07 0.05 16.36
CA ALA A 484 0.07 -0.07 17.42
C ALA A 484 -0.95 1.07 17.34
N TYR A 485 -0.48 2.31 17.25
CA TYR A 485 -1.38 3.45 17.10
C TYR A 485 -2.19 3.37 15.81
N ALA A 486 -1.57 3.02 14.69
CA ALA A 486 -2.24 2.85 13.41
C ALA A 486 -3.37 1.81 13.49
N ALA A 487 -3.18 0.70 14.20
CA ALA A 487 -4.22 -0.32 14.38
C ALA A 487 -5.35 0.15 15.31
N TYR A 488 -5.04 0.68 16.49
CA TYR A 488 -6.06 1.12 17.44
C TYR A 488 -6.90 2.27 16.88
N SER A 489 -6.26 3.30 16.32
CA SER A 489 -6.97 4.43 15.69
C SER A 489 -7.89 3.97 14.56
N MET A 490 -7.45 2.99 13.74
CA MET A 490 -8.28 2.43 12.68
C MET A 490 -9.51 1.70 13.23
N VAL A 491 -9.35 0.91 14.30
CA VAL A 491 -10.48 0.22 14.96
C VAL A 491 -11.49 1.24 15.48
N PHE A 492 -11.03 2.30 16.17
CA PHE A 492 -11.93 3.35 16.66
C PHE A 492 -12.64 4.07 15.52
N ALA A 493 -11.91 4.50 14.47
CA ALA A 493 -12.49 5.17 13.32
C ALA A 493 -13.51 4.29 12.59
N GLY A 494 -13.17 3.00 12.39
CA GLY A 494 -14.03 2.02 11.74
C GLY A 494 -15.31 1.75 12.52
N LEU A 495 -15.22 1.59 13.86
CA LEU A 495 -16.39 1.38 14.72
C LEU A 495 -17.33 2.59 14.73
N ILE A 496 -16.79 3.80 14.92
CA ILE A 496 -17.61 5.03 14.95
C ILE A 496 -18.31 5.24 13.60
N SER A 497 -17.59 5.09 12.50
CA SER A 497 -18.18 5.19 11.16
C SER A 497 -19.23 4.11 10.92
N SER A 498 -18.97 2.86 11.32
CA SER A 498 -19.92 1.75 11.17
C SER A 498 -21.24 2.00 11.93
N VAL A 499 -21.15 2.47 13.18
CA VAL A 499 -22.34 2.85 13.97
C VAL A 499 -23.07 4.00 13.31
N PHE A 500 -22.35 4.99 12.80
CA PHE A 500 -22.95 6.11 12.09
C PHE A 500 -23.69 5.65 10.81
N ILE A 501 -23.08 4.78 9.99
CA ILE A 501 -23.71 4.24 8.77
C ILE A 501 -25.01 3.51 9.14
N LEU A 502 -24.98 2.65 10.16
CA LEU A 502 -26.16 1.89 10.60
C LEU A 502 -27.29 2.79 11.10
N ALA A 503 -26.98 3.96 11.67
CA ALA A 503 -27.98 4.91 12.15
C ALA A 503 -28.48 5.86 11.05
N ALA A 504 -27.59 6.33 10.16
CA ALA A 504 -27.90 7.35 9.17
C ALA A 504 -28.45 6.78 7.86
N ALA A 505 -28.00 5.59 7.43
CA ALA A 505 -28.45 5.00 6.17
C ALA A 505 -29.97 4.74 6.15
N PRO A 506 -30.62 4.20 7.20
CA PRO A 506 -32.08 4.01 7.19
C PRO A 506 -32.88 5.31 7.11
N ALA A 507 -32.31 6.45 7.52
CA ALA A 507 -32.99 7.74 7.55
C ALA A 507 -32.72 8.59 6.29
N PHE A 508 -31.52 8.47 5.71
CA PHE A 508 -31.03 9.33 4.63
C PHE A 508 -30.61 8.56 3.36
N GLY A 509 -30.83 7.24 3.32
CA GLY A 509 -30.44 6.36 2.21
C GLY A 509 -28.95 6.45 1.88
N LEU A 510 -28.63 6.55 0.58
CA LEU A 510 -27.25 6.68 0.08
C LEU A 510 -26.50 7.88 0.67
N ALA A 511 -27.16 9.00 0.95
CA ALA A 511 -26.49 10.17 1.54
C ALA A 511 -25.95 9.86 2.95
N GLY A 512 -26.66 9.05 3.73
CA GLY A 512 -26.20 8.57 5.04
C GLY A 512 -24.99 7.65 4.92
N ILE A 513 -24.95 6.80 3.88
CA ILE A 513 -23.83 5.91 3.57
C ILE A 513 -22.58 6.73 3.21
N TRP A 514 -22.71 7.69 2.29
CA TRP A 514 -21.62 8.57 1.89
C TRP A 514 -21.08 9.41 3.04
N ALA A 515 -21.96 9.96 3.88
CA ALA A 515 -21.55 10.69 5.07
C ALA A 515 -20.76 9.80 6.05
N GLY A 516 -21.15 8.53 6.20
CA GLY A 516 -20.43 7.57 7.03
C GLY A 516 -19.04 7.20 6.51
N LEU A 517 -18.90 6.99 5.19
CA LEU A 517 -17.58 6.76 4.56
C LEU A 517 -16.68 8.01 4.62
N PHE A 518 -17.27 9.20 4.45
CA PHE A 518 -16.53 10.46 4.60
C PHE A 518 -16.08 10.67 6.06
N LEU A 519 -16.95 10.36 7.02
CA LEU A 519 -16.63 10.37 8.45
C LEU A 519 -15.48 9.41 8.75
N PHE A 520 -15.47 8.22 8.15
CA PHE A 520 -14.36 7.26 8.32
C PHE A 520 -13.01 7.87 7.92
N MET A 521 -12.92 8.48 6.73
CA MET A 521 -11.69 9.13 6.27
C MET A 521 -11.32 10.34 7.15
N THR A 522 -12.30 11.13 7.55
CA THR A 522 -12.08 12.31 8.41
C THR A 522 -11.57 11.91 9.80
N LEU A 523 -12.10 10.84 10.40
CA LEU A 523 -11.62 10.31 11.68
C LEU A 523 -10.18 9.81 11.58
N ARG A 524 -9.81 9.17 10.47
CA ARG A 524 -8.41 8.76 10.20
C ARG A 524 -7.47 9.97 10.14
N VAL A 525 -7.84 11.02 9.41
CA VAL A 525 -7.07 12.28 9.37
C VAL A 525 -6.98 12.92 10.77
N GLY A 526 -8.08 12.97 11.50
CA GLY A 526 -8.14 13.51 12.86
C GLY A 526 -7.21 12.78 13.82
N ALA A 527 -7.23 11.44 13.82
CA ALA A 527 -6.30 10.61 14.60
C ALA A 527 -4.84 10.84 14.17
N GLY A 528 -4.61 10.96 12.86
CA GLY A 528 -3.39 11.45 12.23
C GLY A 528 -2.78 12.68 12.87
N ILE A 529 -3.50 13.79 12.71
CA ILE A 529 -3.10 15.11 13.16
C ILE A 529 -2.95 15.11 14.69
N TRP A 530 -3.83 14.43 15.42
CA TRP A 530 -3.74 14.29 16.87
C TRP A 530 -2.45 13.60 17.30
N ARG A 531 -2.09 12.47 16.67
CA ARG A 531 -0.85 11.73 16.98
C ARG A 531 0.39 12.56 16.68
N LEU A 532 0.41 13.25 15.54
CA LEU A 532 1.51 14.15 15.16
C LEU A 532 1.64 15.35 16.12
N SER A 533 0.52 15.90 16.59
CA SER A 533 0.48 17.08 17.46
C SER A 533 0.84 16.77 18.91
N THR A 534 0.43 15.62 19.44
CA THR A 534 0.78 15.19 20.80
C THR A 534 2.24 14.79 20.94
N LYS A 535 2.97 14.63 19.83
CA LYS A 535 4.40 14.27 19.78
C LYS A 535 4.74 13.02 20.61
N SER A 536 3.78 12.14 20.82
CA SER A 536 3.90 11.01 21.74
C SER A 536 4.45 9.77 21.03
N GLY A 537 5.22 8.94 21.73
CA GLY A 537 5.78 7.71 21.17
C GLY A 537 6.96 7.97 20.23
N PRO A 538 7.04 7.34 19.04
CA PRO A 538 8.21 7.52 18.16
C PRO A 538 8.36 8.96 17.64
N TRP A 539 7.28 9.75 17.68
CA TRP A 539 7.25 11.14 17.25
C TRP A 539 8.01 12.09 18.18
N GLU A 540 8.18 11.73 19.46
CA GLU A 540 8.89 12.55 20.47
C GLU A 540 10.32 12.86 19.99
N ARG A 541 11.02 11.82 19.52
CA ARG A 541 12.40 11.94 19.00
C ARG A 541 12.52 12.87 17.80
N ILE A 542 11.46 12.92 16.97
CA ILE A 542 11.42 13.77 15.78
C ILE A 542 11.20 15.23 16.16
N TRP A 543 10.59 15.53 17.31
CA TRP A 543 10.18 16.89 17.67
C TRP A 543 10.91 17.51 18.87
N ASP A 544 11.58 16.70 19.71
CA ASP A 544 12.28 17.16 20.92
C ASP A 544 13.79 17.36 20.73
N THR A 545 14.32 17.23 19.51
CA THR A 545 15.68 17.67 19.23
C THR A 545 15.71 19.21 19.26
N PRO A 546 16.49 19.84 20.18
CA PRO A 546 16.64 21.28 20.17
C PRO A 546 17.15 21.70 18.79
N GLU A 547 16.53 22.73 18.22
CA GLU A 547 17.21 23.54 17.21
C GLU A 547 18.55 23.92 17.86
N LEU A 548 19.66 23.37 17.34
CA LEU A 548 20.97 23.88 17.69
C LEU A 548 20.95 25.33 17.24
N GLU A 549 20.78 26.22 18.22
CA GLU A 549 20.94 27.67 18.07
C GLU A 549 22.22 27.89 17.27
N SER A 550 22.04 28.36 16.04
CA SER A 550 23.11 28.90 15.25
C SER A 550 23.56 30.20 15.93
N GLU A 551 24.50 30.07 16.87
CA GLU A 551 25.35 31.18 17.34
C GLU A 551 26.24 31.72 16.21
#